data_AF-A0A1C0VRT9-F1
#
_entry.id   AF-A0A1C0VRT9-F1
#
_cell.length_a   1.000
_cell.length_b   1.000
_cell.length_c   1.000
_cell.angle_alpha   90.00
_cell.angle_beta   90.00
_cell.angle_gamma   90.00
#
_symmetry.space_group_name_H-M   'P 1'
#
loop_
_entity.id
_entity.type
_entity.pdbx_description
1 polymer ?
#
loop_
_entity_poly.entity_id
_entity_poly.type
_entity_poly.pdbx_seq_one_letter_code
_entity_poly.pdbx_strand_id
1 'polypeptide(L)'
;MRVIIYVEGSSDKNAMEVLLESLIAEKLQQGISIEFFPIKGGNNDRGGDAKKELLLNAPTKAVNILCNNPDSIAIILPDLYPQNKGFTHETFQDLEKGIMDKFYQALQKRGIQDERLKERFKIFCFKYEMEALILAAESALQTQLGVTSLTVTWKIPVEDQNHNSPPCQIVEKLCLRRNLWPNNRRSHPFSRHRIIY
;
A
#
# COMPACT_ATOMS: atom_id res chain seq x y z
N MET A 1 6.87 18.54 -11.81
CA MET A 1 6.79 17.05 -11.81
C MET A 1 5.50 16.62 -11.15
N ARG A 2 4.87 15.51 -11.57
CA ARG A 2 3.63 15.01 -10.94
C ARG A 2 3.78 13.56 -10.50
N VAL A 3 3.47 13.27 -9.24
CA VAL A 3 3.48 11.93 -8.66
C VAL A 3 2.04 11.52 -8.41
N ILE A 4 1.62 10.46 -9.09
CA ILE A 4 0.24 10.00 -9.14
C ILE A 4 0.19 8.65 -8.45
N ILE A 5 -0.48 8.58 -7.31
CA ILE A 5 -0.46 7.40 -6.45
C ILE A 5 -1.85 6.77 -6.45
N TYR A 6 -1.97 5.55 -6.98
CA TYR A 6 -3.22 4.81 -6.97
C TYR A 6 -3.35 3.98 -5.69
N VAL A 7 -4.48 4.11 -5.00
CA VAL A 7 -4.83 3.40 -3.76
C VAL A 7 -6.15 2.65 -3.92
N GLU A 8 -6.46 1.70 -3.03
CA GLU A 8 -7.66 0.86 -3.14
C GLU A 8 -8.95 1.69 -2.95
N GLY A 9 -9.05 2.46 -1.86
CA GLY A 9 -10.25 3.24 -1.53
C GLY A 9 -9.99 4.64 -0.99
N SER A 10 -11.07 5.43 -0.86
CA SER A 10 -10.99 6.80 -0.32
C SER A 10 -10.49 6.86 1.13
N SER A 11 -10.68 5.79 1.91
CA SER A 11 -10.11 5.71 3.26
C SER A 11 -8.58 5.73 3.21
N ASP A 12 -7.98 4.95 2.32
CA ASP A 12 -6.52 4.90 2.16
C ASP A 12 -5.99 6.24 1.68
N LYS A 13 -6.69 6.84 0.71
CA LYS A 13 -6.40 8.19 0.22
C LYS A 13 -6.31 9.20 1.39
N ASN A 14 -7.38 9.30 2.17
CA ASN A 14 -7.47 10.27 3.26
C ASN A 14 -6.41 9.99 4.34
N ALA A 15 -6.17 8.71 4.67
CA ALA A 15 -5.15 8.33 5.63
C ALA A 15 -3.75 8.74 5.18
N MET A 16 -3.41 8.51 3.91
CA MET A 16 -2.11 8.87 3.36
C MET A 16 -1.93 10.39 3.23
N GLU A 17 -2.96 11.13 2.84
CA GLU A 17 -2.92 12.59 2.77
C GLU A 17 -2.67 13.22 4.15
N VAL A 18 -3.32 12.70 5.21
CA VAL A 18 -3.09 13.15 6.58
C VAL A 18 -1.70 12.75 7.08
N LEU A 19 -1.29 11.49 6.85
CA LEU A 19 0.00 10.98 7.32
C LEU A 19 1.18 11.72 6.69
N LEU A 20 1.04 12.14 5.42
CA LEU A 20 2.12 12.75 4.65
C LEU A 20 1.91 14.26 4.41
N GLU A 21 0.97 14.90 5.11
CA GLU A 21 0.56 16.30 4.87
C GLU A 21 1.76 17.25 4.77
N SER A 22 2.67 17.19 5.75
CA SER A 22 3.86 18.05 5.78
C SER A 22 4.79 17.81 4.59
N LEU A 23 5.00 16.54 4.22
CA LEU A 23 5.84 16.17 3.07
C LEU A 23 5.20 16.63 1.75
N ILE A 24 3.89 16.46 1.60
CA ILE A 24 3.14 16.90 0.42
C ILE A 24 3.27 18.42 0.26
N ALA A 25 3.07 19.18 1.35
CA ALA A 25 3.20 20.64 1.34
C ALA A 25 4.63 21.09 0.98
N GLU A 26 5.66 20.47 1.57
CA GLU A 26 7.06 20.77 1.27
C GLU A 26 7.39 20.50 -0.21
N LYS A 27 6.99 19.34 -0.73
CA LYS A 27 7.26 18.94 -2.13
C LYS A 27 6.51 19.82 -3.13
N LEU A 28 5.31 20.28 -2.78
CA LEU A 28 4.57 21.23 -3.60
C LEU A 28 5.33 22.56 -3.76
N GLN A 29 5.95 23.08 -2.70
CA GLN A 29 6.81 24.28 -2.78
C GLN A 29 8.03 24.07 -3.70
N GLN A 30 8.47 22.83 -3.87
CA GLN A 30 9.55 22.42 -4.79
C GLN A 30 9.06 22.13 -6.22
N GLY A 31 7.78 22.40 -6.54
CA GLY A 31 7.21 22.18 -7.88
C GLY A 31 6.84 20.72 -8.17
N ILE A 32 6.68 19.91 -7.12
CA ILE A 32 6.31 18.49 -7.20
C ILE A 32 4.90 18.32 -6.63
N SER A 33 3.93 18.01 -7.50
CA SER A 33 2.57 17.66 -7.07
C SER A 33 2.51 16.18 -6.71
N ILE A 34 1.99 15.85 -5.52
CA ILE A 34 1.73 14.47 -5.07
C ILE A 34 0.23 14.31 -4.88
N GLU A 35 -0.39 13.39 -5.61
CA GLU A 35 -1.84 13.23 -5.64
C GLU A 35 -2.23 11.76 -5.48
N PHE A 36 -3.15 11.48 -4.55
CA PHE A 36 -3.69 10.15 -4.29
C PHE A 36 -5.03 9.94 -5.01
N PHE A 37 -5.11 8.85 -5.77
CA PHE A 37 -6.26 8.47 -6.58
C PHE A 37 -6.82 7.13 -6.14
N PRO A 38 -7.97 7.12 -5.44
CA PRO A 38 -8.61 5.87 -5.08
C PRO A 38 -9.22 5.23 -6.32
N ILE A 39 -9.03 3.92 -6.50
CA ILE A 39 -9.61 3.19 -7.64
C ILE A 39 -11.13 3.04 -7.49
N LYS A 40 -11.62 3.03 -6.24
CA LYS A 40 -13.05 3.13 -5.88
C LYS A 40 -13.32 4.32 -4.96
N GLY A 41 -14.44 5.01 -5.18
CA GLY A 41 -14.90 6.06 -4.26
C GLY A 41 -15.38 7.37 -4.89
N GLY A 42 -16.17 7.29 -5.96
CA GLY A 42 -17.02 8.40 -6.40
C GLY A 42 -18.48 7.98 -6.38
N ASN A 43 -19.17 8.24 -5.26
CA ASN A 43 -20.64 8.20 -5.07
C ASN A 43 -21.44 7.09 -5.76
N ASN A 44 -20.90 5.88 -5.93
CA ASN A 44 -21.69 4.76 -6.45
C ASN A 44 -21.17 3.45 -5.87
N ASP A 45 -22.03 2.85 -5.04
CA ASP A 45 -22.04 1.48 -4.53
C ASP A 45 -22.07 0.43 -5.66
N ARG A 46 -21.11 0.49 -6.59
CA ARG A 46 -20.91 -0.57 -7.58
C ARG A 46 -19.96 -1.58 -6.98
N GLY A 47 -20.58 -2.58 -6.35
CA GLY A 47 -19.94 -3.78 -5.82
C GLY A 47 -18.89 -4.33 -6.80
N GLY A 48 -17.70 -4.56 -6.27
CA GLY A 48 -16.57 -5.10 -6.99
C GLY A 48 -15.34 -5.03 -6.09
N ASP A 49 -14.33 -5.80 -6.41
CA ASP A 49 -13.14 -5.97 -5.57
C ASP A 49 -12.13 -4.85 -5.86
N ALA A 50 -12.06 -3.85 -4.96
CA ALA A 50 -11.20 -2.66 -5.11
C ALA A 50 -9.73 -3.03 -5.31
N LYS A 51 -9.26 -4.03 -4.56
CA LYS A 51 -7.92 -4.59 -4.71
C LYS A 51 -7.73 -5.16 -6.10
N LYS A 52 -8.62 -6.06 -6.55
CA LYS A 52 -8.55 -6.62 -7.91
C LYS A 52 -8.53 -5.53 -8.98
N GLU A 53 -9.36 -4.50 -8.84
CA GLU A 53 -9.40 -3.37 -9.78
C GLU A 53 -8.11 -2.55 -9.76
N LEU A 54 -7.54 -2.29 -8.59
CA LEU A 54 -6.25 -1.61 -8.45
C LEU A 54 -5.16 -2.42 -9.16
N LEU A 55 -5.06 -3.71 -8.87
CA LEU A 55 -4.02 -4.61 -9.39
C LEU A 55 -4.12 -4.83 -10.91
N LEU A 56 -5.33 -4.86 -11.48
CA LEU A 56 -5.53 -5.17 -12.90
C LEU A 56 -5.68 -3.92 -13.79
N ASN A 57 -6.34 -2.87 -13.30
CA ASN A 57 -6.73 -1.73 -14.13
C ASN A 57 -5.79 -0.53 -13.96
N ALA A 58 -5.27 -0.29 -12.74
CA ALA A 58 -4.39 0.85 -12.50
C ALA A 58 -3.10 0.82 -13.35
N PRO A 59 -2.47 -0.34 -13.63
CA PRO A 59 -1.33 -0.38 -14.57
C PRO A 59 -1.68 0.15 -15.96
N THR A 60 -2.88 -0.17 -16.47
CA THR A 60 -3.34 0.34 -17.77
C THR A 60 -3.60 1.84 -17.73
N LYS A 61 -4.17 2.35 -16.62
CA LYS A 61 -4.35 3.79 -16.41
C LYS A 61 -3.01 4.53 -16.31
N ALA A 62 -2.03 3.95 -15.62
CA ALA A 62 -0.69 4.49 -15.50
C ALA A 62 -0.02 4.64 -16.87
N VAL A 63 -0.11 3.63 -17.76
CA VAL A 63 0.40 3.76 -19.15
C VAL A 63 -0.18 4.99 -19.86
N ASN A 64 -1.50 5.20 -19.81
CA ASN A 64 -2.12 6.38 -20.43
C ASN A 64 -1.48 7.69 -19.96
N ILE A 65 -1.32 7.82 -18.64
CA ILE A 65 -0.83 9.03 -18.01
C ILE A 65 0.65 9.26 -18.35
N LEU A 66 1.47 8.22 -18.22
CA LEU A 66 2.92 8.30 -18.45
C LEU A 66 3.25 8.60 -19.91
N CYS A 67 2.45 8.13 -20.86
CA CYS A 67 2.60 8.46 -22.28
C CYS A 67 2.25 9.93 -22.57
N ASN A 68 1.21 10.46 -21.93
CA ASN A 68 0.73 11.82 -22.18
C ASN A 68 1.51 12.88 -21.38
N ASN A 69 2.19 12.49 -20.30
CA ASN A 69 2.88 13.39 -19.39
C ASN A 69 4.31 12.89 -19.15
N PRO A 70 5.33 13.48 -19.80
CA PRO A 70 6.71 13.00 -19.73
C PRO A 70 7.34 13.14 -18.34
N ASP A 71 6.91 14.12 -17.55
CA ASP A 71 7.44 14.39 -16.19
C ASP A 71 6.56 13.81 -15.07
N SER A 72 5.75 12.80 -15.39
CA SER A 72 4.90 12.12 -14.39
C SER A 72 5.52 10.81 -13.92
N ILE A 73 5.36 10.52 -12.63
CA ILE A 73 5.61 9.22 -12.00
C ILE A 73 4.26 8.64 -11.60
N ALA A 74 4.02 7.37 -11.90
CA ALA A 74 2.83 6.65 -11.50
C ALA A 74 3.22 5.57 -10.48
N ILE A 75 2.55 5.58 -9.34
CA ILE A 75 2.78 4.65 -8.24
C ILE A 75 1.51 3.84 -8.00
N ILE A 76 1.62 2.54 -7.85
CA ILE A 76 0.54 1.69 -7.32
C ILE A 76 0.88 1.37 -5.86
N LEU A 77 -0.08 1.63 -4.96
CA LEU A 77 0.09 1.41 -3.53
C LEU A 77 -0.93 0.37 -3.03
N PRO A 78 -0.78 -0.92 -3.38
CA PRO A 78 -1.70 -1.96 -2.94
C PRO A 78 -1.40 -2.40 -1.50
N ASP A 79 -2.39 -2.98 -0.84
CA ASP A 79 -2.10 -3.83 0.33
C ASP A 79 -1.48 -5.16 -0.13
N LEU A 80 -0.71 -5.84 0.72
CA LEU A 80 -0.29 -7.22 0.44
C LEU A 80 -1.44 -8.23 0.63
N TYR A 81 -2.38 -7.92 1.51
CA TYR A 81 -3.48 -8.81 1.89
C TYR A 81 -4.85 -8.24 1.47
N PRO A 82 -5.88 -9.09 1.30
CA PRO A 82 -5.79 -10.55 1.20
C PRO A 82 -5.06 -10.98 -0.09
N GLN A 83 -4.38 -12.12 -0.01
CA GLN A 83 -3.65 -12.73 -1.12
C GLN A 83 -4.60 -13.16 -2.26
N ASN A 84 -4.01 -13.47 -3.42
CA ASN A 84 -4.68 -14.11 -4.55
C ASN A 84 -5.89 -13.36 -5.12
N LYS A 85 -5.90 -12.04 -4.95
CA LYS A 85 -6.85 -11.14 -5.64
C LYS A 85 -6.29 -10.71 -6.98
N GLY A 86 -7.06 -10.91 -8.05
CA GLY A 86 -6.67 -10.58 -9.42
C GLY A 86 -5.73 -11.58 -10.07
N PHE A 87 -4.67 -11.97 -9.37
CA PHE A 87 -3.72 -13.02 -9.74
C PHE A 87 -3.09 -13.64 -8.48
N THR A 88 -2.47 -14.80 -8.62
CA THR A 88 -1.79 -15.51 -7.52
C THR A 88 -0.62 -14.70 -7.00
N HIS A 89 -0.56 -14.48 -5.68
CA HIS A 89 0.56 -13.84 -5.01
C HIS A 89 0.56 -14.22 -3.52
N GLU A 90 1.73 -14.53 -2.99
CA GLU A 90 1.90 -14.78 -1.55
C GLU A 90 2.80 -13.73 -0.90
N THR A 91 3.80 -13.27 -1.65
CA THR A 91 4.81 -12.30 -1.22
C THR A 91 4.63 -10.95 -1.91
N PHE A 92 5.31 -9.93 -1.40
CA PHE A 92 5.38 -8.64 -2.08
C PHE A 92 6.00 -8.78 -3.47
N GLN A 93 7.03 -9.62 -3.62
CA GLN A 93 7.71 -9.87 -4.89
C GLN A 93 6.77 -10.48 -5.93
N ASP A 94 5.90 -11.42 -5.52
CA ASP A 94 4.87 -11.98 -6.42
C ASP A 94 3.86 -10.90 -6.84
N LEU A 95 3.46 -10.06 -5.89
CA LEU A 95 2.50 -8.98 -6.12
C LEU A 95 3.07 -7.93 -7.09
N GLU A 96 4.29 -7.46 -6.82
CA GLU A 96 5.01 -6.51 -7.65
C GLU A 96 5.17 -7.04 -9.07
N LYS A 97 5.65 -8.29 -9.21
CA LYS A 97 5.80 -8.94 -10.52
C LYS A 97 4.48 -9.00 -11.27
N GLY A 98 3.40 -9.42 -10.61
CA GLY A 98 2.08 -9.50 -11.25
C GLY A 98 1.55 -8.16 -11.75
N ILE A 99 1.77 -7.07 -10.99
CA ILE A 99 1.40 -5.71 -11.41
C ILE A 99 2.28 -5.23 -12.56
N MET A 100 3.60 -5.47 -12.49
CA MET A 100 4.54 -5.13 -13.57
C MET A 100 4.20 -5.86 -14.87
N ASP A 101 3.84 -7.14 -14.81
CA ASP A 101 3.41 -7.92 -15.97
C ASP A 101 2.16 -7.31 -16.62
N LYS A 102 1.21 -6.81 -15.81
CA LYS A 102 0.03 -6.08 -16.33
C LYS A 102 0.40 -4.76 -16.98
N PHE A 103 1.36 -4.03 -16.42
CA PHE A 103 1.90 -2.82 -17.02
C PHE A 103 2.55 -3.10 -18.38
N TYR A 104 3.41 -4.13 -18.45
CA TYR A 104 4.07 -4.54 -19.70
C TYR A 104 3.07 -5.03 -20.76
N GLN A 105 2.07 -5.82 -20.36
CA GLN A 105 0.98 -6.23 -21.25
C GLN A 105 0.24 -5.00 -21.83
N ALA A 106 0.04 -3.96 -21.04
CA ALA A 106 -0.61 -2.73 -21.49
C ALA A 106 0.26 -1.94 -22.49
N LEU A 107 1.59 -1.88 -22.28
CA LEU A 107 2.53 -1.30 -23.25
C LEU A 107 2.56 -2.07 -24.57
N GLN A 108 2.69 -3.40 -24.50
CA GLN A 108 2.76 -4.28 -25.66
C GLN A 108 1.49 -4.20 -26.52
N LYS A 109 0.30 -4.22 -25.89
CA LYS A 109 -0.98 -4.09 -26.60
C LYS A 109 -1.11 -2.79 -27.41
N ARG A 110 -0.31 -1.78 -27.08
CA ARG A 110 -0.30 -0.46 -27.74
C ARG A 110 0.91 -0.26 -28.65
N GLY A 111 1.78 -1.25 -28.78
CA GLY A 111 3.01 -1.14 -29.56
C GLY A 111 4.03 -0.15 -28.98
N ILE A 112 3.99 0.12 -27.68
CA ILE A 112 4.89 1.09 -27.03
C ILE A 112 6.17 0.36 -26.58
N GLN A 113 7.32 0.86 -27.00
CA GLN A 113 8.65 0.32 -26.67
C GLN A 113 9.53 1.31 -25.88
N ASP A 114 8.91 2.29 -25.21
CA ASP A 114 9.64 3.31 -24.45
C ASP A 114 9.98 2.80 -23.04
N GLU A 115 11.24 2.40 -22.84
CA GLU A 115 11.78 1.92 -21.57
C GLU A 115 11.71 2.96 -20.45
N ARG A 116 11.73 4.26 -20.77
CA ARG A 116 11.64 5.35 -19.78
C ARG A 116 10.30 5.33 -19.04
N LEU A 117 9.26 4.71 -19.61
CA LEU A 117 7.98 4.53 -18.92
C LEU A 117 8.08 3.57 -17.74
N LYS A 118 8.97 2.56 -17.84
CA LYS A 118 9.19 1.57 -16.78
C LYS A 118 9.87 2.19 -15.57
N GLU A 119 10.83 3.09 -15.81
CA GLU A 119 11.52 3.81 -14.74
C GLU A 119 10.58 4.72 -13.94
N ARG A 120 9.50 5.19 -14.57
CA ARG A 120 8.49 6.09 -13.98
C ARG A 120 7.27 5.37 -13.43
N PHE A 121 7.22 4.04 -13.50
CA PHE A 121 6.18 3.22 -12.89
C PHE A 121 6.74 2.52 -11.65
N LYS A 122 6.13 2.75 -10.48
CA LYS A 122 6.60 2.20 -9.19
C LYS A 122 5.48 1.49 -8.46
N ILE A 123 5.85 0.54 -7.60
CA ILE A 123 4.94 -0.25 -6.79
C ILE A 123 5.51 -0.29 -5.38
N PHE A 124 4.70 0.01 -4.37
CA PHE A 124 5.10 -0.05 -2.97
C PHE A 124 3.96 -0.64 -2.14
N CYS A 125 4.27 -1.42 -1.11
CA CYS A 125 3.27 -1.97 -0.19
C CYS A 125 3.36 -1.23 1.16
N PHE A 126 2.98 0.06 1.15
CA PHE A 126 3.25 0.98 2.27
C PHE A 126 2.85 0.43 3.64
N LYS A 127 1.67 -0.17 3.75
CA LYS A 127 1.21 -0.73 5.03
C LYS A 127 2.10 -1.87 5.53
N TYR A 128 2.42 -2.82 4.65
CA TYR A 128 3.32 -3.93 4.98
C TYR A 128 4.72 -3.42 5.32
N GLU A 129 5.25 -2.48 4.54
CA GLU A 129 6.56 -1.87 4.76
C GLU A 129 6.61 -1.11 6.09
N MET A 130 5.57 -0.33 6.41
CA MET A 130 5.47 0.42 7.66
C MET A 130 5.39 -0.52 8.87
N GLU A 131 4.58 -1.57 8.79
CA GLU A 131 4.49 -2.58 9.85
C GLU A 131 5.82 -3.31 10.04
N ALA A 132 6.53 -3.62 8.95
CA ALA A 132 7.86 -4.22 9.00
C ALA A 132 8.88 -3.28 9.66
N LEU A 133 8.87 -1.99 9.28
CA LEU A 133 9.73 -0.96 9.85
C LEU A 133 9.50 -0.76 11.35
N ILE A 134 8.23 -0.73 11.79
CA ILE A 134 7.89 -0.62 13.21
C ILE A 134 8.50 -1.78 14.01
N LEU A 135 8.38 -3.00 13.50
CA LEU A 135 8.92 -4.20 14.16
C LEU A 135 10.46 -4.28 14.10
N ALA A 136 11.07 -3.73 13.05
CA ALA A 136 12.52 -3.63 12.94
C ALA A 136 13.11 -2.58 13.89
N ALA A 137 12.34 -1.54 14.23
CA ALA A 137 12.74 -0.47 15.14
C ALA A 137 12.56 -0.83 16.63
N GLU A 138 13.09 -1.97 17.06
CA GLU A 138 12.80 -2.54 18.39
C GLU A 138 13.08 -1.55 19.54
N SER A 139 14.22 -0.85 19.53
CA SER A 139 14.61 0.08 20.60
C SER A 139 13.71 1.33 20.67
N ALA A 140 13.33 1.87 19.52
CA ALA A 140 12.38 2.99 19.44
C ALA A 140 10.99 2.54 19.90
N LEU A 141 10.59 1.32 19.53
CA LEU A 141 9.34 0.72 19.95
C LEU A 141 9.31 0.45 21.47
N GLN A 142 10.40 -0.05 22.05
CA GLN A 142 10.57 -0.21 23.51
C GLN A 142 10.39 1.11 24.24
N THR A 143 11.05 2.17 23.74
CA THR A 143 10.97 3.52 24.30
C THR A 143 9.54 4.06 24.24
N GLN A 144 8.90 3.97 23.08
CA GLN A 144 7.53 4.43 22.87
C GLN A 144 6.52 3.65 23.72
N LEU A 145 6.75 2.36 23.91
CA LEU A 145 5.88 1.48 24.70
C LEU A 145 6.23 1.47 26.20
N GLY A 146 7.25 2.23 26.63
CA GLY A 146 7.67 2.37 28.03
C GLY A 146 8.16 1.06 28.67
N VAL A 147 8.90 0.21 27.94
CA VAL A 147 9.42 -1.06 28.49
C VAL A 147 10.88 -1.30 28.25
N THR A 148 11.47 -2.07 29.17
CA THR A 148 12.87 -2.46 29.16
C THR A 148 13.17 -3.65 28.25
N SER A 149 12.16 -4.45 27.90
CA SER A 149 12.30 -5.54 26.93
C SER A 149 10.97 -5.85 26.21
N LEU A 150 11.10 -6.25 24.95
CA LEU A 150 10.03 -6.90 24.20
C LEU A 150 10.39 -8.38 24.11
N THR A 151 9.45 -9.27 24.44
CA THR A 151 9.61 -10.67 24.05
C THR A 151 9.44 -10.72 22.54
N VAL A 152 10.55 -10.78 21.80
CA VAL A 152 10.53 -10.88 20.34
C VAL A 152 9.86 -12.19 19.97
N THR A 153 8.68 -12.08 19.34
CA THR A 153 7.92 -13.22 18.83
C THR A 153 7.86 -13.23 17.30
N TRP A 154 8.73 -12.46 16.64
CA TRP A 154 8.77 -12.31 15.20
C TRP A 154 10.10 -12.78 14.60
N LYS A 155 10.07 -13.06 13.29
CA LYS A 155 11.26 -13.43 12.52
C LYS A 155 12.21 -12.24 12.33
N ILE A 156 13.48 -12.55 12.15
CA ILE A 156 14.54 -11.61 11.75
C ILE A 156 15.20 -12.20 10.49
N PRO A 157 15.13 -11.54 9.33
CA PRO A 157 14.49 -10.25 9.06
C PRO A 157 12.95 -10.27 9.22
N VAL A 158 12.33 -9.12 9.49
CA VAL A 158 10.88 -9.02 9.76
C VAL A 158 10.06 -9.34 8.51
N GLU A 159 10.63 -9.06 7.35
CA GLU A 159 10.10 -9.31 6.03
C GLU A 159 9.83 -10.80 5.79
N ASP A 160 10.55 -11.70 6.48
CA ASP A 160 10.36 -13.15 6.37
C ASP A 160 9.10 -13.67 7.05
N GLN A 161 8.33 -12.79 7.68
CA GLN A 161 7.07 -13.16 8.30
C GLN A 161 6.09 -13.78 7.31
N ASN A 162 5.50 -14.90 7.72
CA ASN A 162 4.60 -15.66 6.86
C ASN A 162 3.14 -15.22 7.05
N HIS A 163 2.28 -15.68 6.15
CA HIS A 163 0.86 -15.34 6.12
C HIS A 163 0.09 -15.71 7.40
N ASN A 164 0.55 -16.69 8.16
CA ASN A 164 -0.11 -17.10 9.41
C ASN A 164 0.22 -16.15 10.57
N SER A 165 1.24 -15.30 10.43
CA SER A 165 1.65 -14.32 11.43
C SER A 165 2.23 -13.07 10.74
N PRO A 166 1.41 -12.34 9.96
CA PRO A 166 1.86 -11.16 9.25
C PRO A 166 2.22 -10.03 10.24
N PRO A 167 3.07 -9.08 9.83
CA PRO A 167 3.47 -7.94 10.66
C PRO A 167 2.29 -7.24 11.37
N CYS A 168 1.18 -6.99 10.66
CA CYS A 168 -0.04 -6.39 11.22
C CYS A 168 -0.56 -7.07 12.49
N GLN A 169 -0.57 -8.40 12.56
CA GLN A 169 -1.08 -9.14 13.72
C GLN A 169 -0.17 -8.98 14.94
N ILE A 170 1.13 -8.83 14.70
CA ILE A 170 2.14 -8.68 15.75
C ILE A 170 2.04 -7.26 16.32
N VAL A 171 1.96 -6.26 15.45
CA VAL A 171 1.72 -4.87 15.83
C VAL A 171 0.40 -4.74 16.61
N GLU A 172 -0.69 -5.37 16.14
CA GLU A 172 -1.98 -5.37 16.84
C GLU A 172 -1.86 -5.97 18.25
N LYS A 173 -1.18 -7.11 18.41
CA LYS A 173 -0.96 -7.74 19.73
C LYS A 173 -0.15 -6.85 20.68
N LEU A 174 0.85 -6.13 20.18
CA LEU A 174 1.65 -5.20 20.98
C LEU A 174 0.80 -4.02 21.46
N CYS A 175 -0.03 -3.44 20.60
CA CYS A 175 -0.89 -2.31 20.94
C CYS A 175 -2.06 -2.70 21.85
N LEU A 176 -2.72 -3.84 21.60
CA LEU A 176 -3.87 -4.32 22.39
C LEU A 176 -3.49 -4.73 23.81
N ARG A 177 -2.32 -5.37 24.01
CA ARG A 177 -1.84 -5.73 25.36
C ARG A 177 -1.68 -4.52 26.28
N ARG A 178 -1.60 -3.31 25.74
CA ARG A 178 -1.28 -2.09 26.49
C ARG A 178 -2.34 -1.00 26.45
N ASN A 179 -3.56 -1.32 25.98
CA ASN A 179 -4.67 -0.35 25.86
C ASN A 179 -4.30 0.92 25.08
N LEU A 180 -3.35 0.82 24.14
CA LEU A 180 -2.96 1.94 23.27
C LEU A 180 -3.97 2.19 22.14
N TRP A 181 -4.99 1.32 22.03
CA TRP A 181 -6.08 1.45 21.07
C TRP A 181 -7.34 1.96 21.78
N PRO A 182 -7.96 3.07 21.36
CA PRO A 182 -9.21 3.55 21.96
C PRO A 182 -10.33 2.52 21.75
N ASN A 183 -11.06 2.20 22.82
CA ASN A 183 -12.04 1.09 22.94
C ASN A 183 -13.26 1.10 22.00
N ASN A 184 -13.28 1.94 20.94
CA ASN A 184 -14.45 2.11 20.10
C ASN A 184 -14.41 1.25 18.83
N ARG A 185 -14.72 -0.04 18.95
CA ARG A 185 -14.72 -1.02 17.84
C ARG A 185 -15.90 -0.88 16.86
N ARG A 186 -16.58 0.27 16.78
CA ARG A 186 -17.78 0.41 15.93
C ARG A 186 -17.67 1.40 14.78
N SER A 187 -16.54 2.08 14.59
CA SER A 187 -16.47 3.14 13.58
C SER A 187 -15.08 3.34 12.97
N HIS A 188 -14.37 2.27 12.58
CA HIS A 188 -13.18 2.40 11.74
C HIS A 188 -13.13 1.34 10.61
N PRO A 189 -12.68 1.73 9.41
CA PRO A 189 -12.79 0.91 8.19
C PRO A 189 -11.87 -0.32 8.16
N PHE A 190 -10.97 -0.48 9.15
CA PHE A 190 -10.05 -1.60 9.25
C PHE A 190 -10.58 -2.79 10.08
N SER A 191 -11.82 -2.75 10.58
CA SER A 191 -12.42 -3.87 11.31
C SER A 191 -12.98 -4.95 10.36
N ARG A 192 -12.13 -5.94 10.08
CA ARG A 192 -12.41 -7.38 9.83
C ARG A 192 -13.74 -7.75 9.16
N HIS A 193 -13.67 -8.21 7.92
CA HIS A 193 -14.51 -9.33 7.48
C HIS A 193 -13.95 -10.61 8.11
N ARG A 194 -14.67 -11.19 9.07
CA ARG A 194 -14.49 -12.58 9.50
C ARG A 194 -14.80 -13.46 8.29
N ILE A 195 -13.78 -14.10 7.72
CA ILE A 195 -13.98 -15.27 6.87
C ILE A 195 -14.27 -16.43 7.83
N ILE A 196 -15.52 -16.87 7.85
CA ILE A 196 -15.91 -18.18 8.38
C ILE A 196 -15.66 -19.16 7.21
N TYR A 197 -15.00 -20.28 7.52
CA TYR A 197 -14.72 -21.38 6.59
C TYR A 197 -15.97 -21.87 5.86
#